data_AF-A0A925EHB4-F1
#
_entry.id   AF-A0A925EHB4-F1
#
_cell.length_a   1.000
_cell.length_b   1.000
_cell.length_c   1.000
_cell.angle_alpha   90.00
_cell.angle_beta   90.00
_cell.angle_gamma   90.00
#
_symmetry.space_group_name_H-M   'P 1'
#
loop_
_entity.id
_entity.type
_entity.pdbx_description
1 polymer ?
#
loop_
_entity_poly.entity_id
_entity_poly.type
_entity_poly.pdbx_seq_one_letter_code
_entity_poly.pdbx_strand_id
1 'polypeptide(L)'
;MNDLIPCLGVIGVLVVIFGFLAFMRYISYKETLALAEKGLTRPETKNSKGLLRWGIVISAIGLALSLGLYPIGFSAGENYPLHLGPWMLGGFVPLFLGLGLILLHYLTEKE
;
A
#
# COMPACT_ATOMS: atom_id res chain seq x y z
N MET A 1 4.38 16.84 -28.83
CA MET A 1 4.61 17.76 -27.69
C MET A 1 3.63 17.54 -26.54
N ASN A 2 2.39 17.07 -26.77
CA ASN A 2 1.42 16.81 -25.70
C ASN A 2 1.72 15.58 -24.81
N ASP A 3 2.49 14.59 -25.28
CA ASP A 3 2.85 13.40 -24.46
C ASP A 3 3.98 13.65 -23.45
N LEU A 4 4.70 14.76 -23.57
CA LEU A 4 5.84 15.03 -22.69
C LEU A 4 5.39 15.45 -21.28
N ILE A 5 4.27 16.16 -21.17
CA ILE A 5 3.66 16.64 -19.93
C ILE A 5 3.21 15.47 -19.02
N PRO A 6 2.45 14.46 -19.48
CA PRO A 6 2.08 13.32 -18.65
C PRO A 6 3.30 12.47 -18.27
N CYS A 7 4.29 12.30 -19.16
CA CYS A 7 5.52 11.58 -18.82
C CYS A 7 6.32 12.27 -17.70
N LEU A 8 6.47 13.60 -17.77
CA LEU A 8 7.16 14.37 -16.72
C LEU A 8 6.41 14.34 -15.39
N GLY A 9 5.07 14.35 -15.43
CA GLY A 9 4.23 14.18 -14.24
C GLY A 9 4.44 12.83 -13.57
N VAL A 10 4.45 11.73 -14.33
CA VAL A 10 4.67 10.38 -13.81
C VAL A 10 6.07 10.24 -13.20
N ILE A 11 7.10 10.76 -13.88
CA ILE A 11 8.48 10.74 -13.37
C ILE A 11 8.60 11.57 -12.09
N GLY A 12 7.99 12.76 -12.05
CA GLY A 12 7.98 13.61 -10.85
C GLY A 12 7.32 12.94 -9.66
N VAL A 13 6.15 12.32 -9.86
CA VAL A 13 5.44 11.57 -8.81
C VAL A 13 6.27 10.39 -8.31
N LEU A 14 6.90 9.64 -9.23
CA LEU A 14 7.79 8.53 -8.87
C LEU A 14 8.98 9.00 -8.02
N VAL A 15 9.66 10.07 -8.42
CA VAL A 15 10.81 10.62 -7.70
C VAL A 15 10.40 11.12 -6.31
N VAL A 16 9.23 11.75 -6.18
CA VAL A 16 8.73 12.22 -4.88
C VAL A 16 8.41 11.03 -3.96
N ILE A 17 7.72 10.00 -4.46
CA ILE A 17 7.37 8.81 -3.66
C ILE A 17 8.63 8.04 -3.25
N PHE A 18 9.50 7.74 -4.20
CA PHE A 18 10.75 7.01 -3.92
C PHE A 18 11.70 7.83 -3.05
N GLY A 19 11.80 9.13 -3.28
CA GLY A 19 12.59 10.04 -2.46
C GLY A 19 12.08 10.08 -1.02
N PHE A 20 10.77 10.17 -0.82
CA PHE A 20 10.16 10.15 0.51
C PHE A 20 10.37 8.81 1.23
N LEU A 21 10.20 7.69 0.54
CA LEU A 21 10.46 6.35 1.11
C LEU A 21 11.95 6.16 1.46
N ALA A 22 12.86 6.59 0.58
CA ALA A 22 14.28 6.54 0.82
C ALA A 22 14.68 7.43 2.00
N PHE A 23 14.06 8.61 2.14
CA PHE A 23 14.29 9.52 3.25
C PHE A 23 13.82 8.92 4.58
N MET A 24 12.60 8.35 4.61
CA MET A 24 12.08 7.62 5.77
C MET A 24 13.04 6.48 6.18
N ARG A 25 13.51 5.69 5.20
CA ARG A 25 14.45 4.60 5.46
C ARG A 25 15.81 5.09 5.94
N TYR A 26 16.29 6.22 5.41
CA TYR A 26 17.54 6.85 5.84
C TYR A 26 17.47 7.31 7.29
N ILE A 27 16.37 7.95 7.70
CA ILE A 27 16.16 8.37 9.09
C ILE A 27 16.16 7.16 10.03
N SER A 28 15.39 6.11 9.70
CA SER A 28 15.36 4.90 10.53
C SER A 28 16.74 4.24 10.67
N TYR A 29 17.55 4.22 9.60
CA TYR A 29 18.91 3.68 9.65
C TYR A 29 19.84 4.49 10.56
N LYS A 30 19.78 5.82 10.46
CA LYS A 30 20.57 6.74 11.30
C LYS A 30 20.17 6.65 12.77
N GLU A 31 18.89 6.47 13.07
CA GLU A 31 18.41 6.25 14.43
C GLU A 31 18.92 4.93 15.02
N THR A 32 18.90 3.84 14.26
CA THR A 32 19.46 2.55 14.71
C THR A 32 20.97 2.62 14.96
N LEU A 33 21.72 3.35 14.11
CA LEU A 33 23.16 3.54 14.30
C LEU A 33 23.48 4.37 15.55
N ALA A 34 22.77 5.48 15.76
CA ALA A 34 22.97 6.34 16.93
C ALA A 34 22.62 5.64 18.26
N LEU A 35 21.69 4.67 18.23
CA LEU A 35 21.36 3.83 19.38
C LEU A 35 22.39 2.72 19.60
N ALA A 36 22.90 2.12 18.52
CA ALA A 36 23.96 1.12 18.57
C ALA A 36 25.29 1.71 19.08
N GLU A 37 25.66 2.92 18.66
CA GLU A 37 26.84 3.64 19.13
C GLU A 37 26.76 4.00 20.63
N LYS A 38 25.56 4.11 21.19
CA LYS A 38 25.34 4.36 22.63
C LYS A 38 25.29 3.09 23.48
N GLY A 39 25.57 1.92 22.90
CA GLY A 39 25.53 0.63 23.60
C GLY A 39 24.12 0.18 24.04
N LEU A 40 23.09 0.97 23.69
CA LEU A 40 21.69 0.64 23.91
C LEU A 40 21.23 -0.23 22.73
N THR A 41 21.57 -1.51 22.80
CA THR A 41 21.00 -2.51 21.89
C THR A 41 19.51 -2.62 22.19
N ARG A 42 18.70 -1.77 21.54
CA ARG A 42 17.26 -1.92 21.54
C ARG A 42 16.99 -3.28 20.88
N PRO A 43 16.37 -4.25 21.56
CA PRO A 43 15.97 -5.48 20.88
C PRO A 43 15.09 -5.04 19.71
N GLU A 44 15.42 -5.50 18.50
CA GLU A 44 14.58 -5.39 17.33
C GLU A 44 13.24 -6.00 17.70
N THR A 45 12.31 -5.17 18.19
CA THR A 45 10.95 -5.60 18.45
C THR A 45 10.38 -5.85 17.06
N LYS A 46 10.48 -7.10 16.57
CA LYS A 46 9.79 -7.55 15.37
C LYS A 46 8.32 -7.17 15.57
N ASN A 47 7.94 -6.04 15.00
CA ASN A 47 6.65 -5.42 15.25
C ASN A 47 5.62 -6.18 14.41
N SER A 48 5.32 -7.41 14.82
CA SER A 48 4.32 -8.27 14.18
C SER A 48 2.99 -7.53 14.08
N LYS A 49 2.64 -6.73 15.10
CA LYS A 49 1.46 -5.86 15.12
C LYS A 49 1.43 -4.84 13.98
N GLY A 50 2.59 -4.41 13.49
CA GLY A 50 2.70 -3.51 12.34
C GLY A 50 2.16 -4.14 11.06
N LEU A 51 2.42 -5.44 10.85
CA LEU A 51 1.95 -6.16 9.67
C LEU A 51 0.42 -6.31 9.66
N LEU A 52 -0.18 -6.67 10.80
CA LEU A 52 -1.64 -6.76 10.94
C LEU A 52 -2.30 -5.40 10.71
N ARG A 53 -1.72 -4.33 11.28
CA ARG A 53 -2.25 -2.96 11.15
C ARG A 53 -2.22 -2.49 9.70
N TRP A 54 -1.15 -2.79 8.96
CA TRP A 54 -1.06 -2.48 7.53
C TRP A 54 -2.02 -3.35 6.70
N GLY A 55 -2.16 -4.64 7.01
CA GLY A 55 -3.12 -5.51 6.32
C GLY A 55 -4.56 -5.02 6.46
N ILE A 56 -4.97 -4.60 7.66
CA ILE A 56 -6.30 -4.03 7.92
C ILE A 56 -6.50 -2.71 7.15
N VAL A 57 -5.51 -1.81 7.19
CA VAL A 57 -5.60 -0.52 6.48
C VAL A 57 -5.71 -0.73 4.97
N ILE A 58 -4.90 -1.61 4.40
CA ILE A 58 -4.90 -1.90 2.96
C ILE A 58 -6.21 -2.57 2.54
N SER A 59 -6.74 -3.49 3.36
CA SER A 59 -8.04 -4.14 3.11
C SER A 59 -9.19 -3.15 3.19
N ALA A 60 -9.17 -2.22 4.15
CA ALA A 60 -10.19 -1.19 4.31
C ALA A 60 -10.19 -0.20 3.14
N ILE A 61 -8.99 0.21 2.69
CA ILE A 61 -8.82 1.05 1.50
C ILE A 61 -9.35 0.32 0.25
N GLY A 62 -9.03 -0.97 0.10
CA GLY A 62 -9.53 -1.77 -1.02
C GLY A 62 -11.04 -1.94 -1.03
N LEU A 63 -11.66 -2.12 0.14
CA LEU A 63 -13.12 -2.13 0.27
C LEU A 63 -13.74 -0.77 -0.06
N ALA A 64 -13.17 0.32 0.47
CA ALA A 64 -13.65 1.67 0.19
C ALA A 64 -13.56 2.01 -1.30
N LEU A 65 -12.45 1.67 -1.95
CA LEU A 65 -12.27 1.81 -3.40
C LEU A 65 -13.27 0.95 -4.16
N SER A 66 -13.43 -0.33 -3.80
CA SER A 66 -14.38 -1.23 -4.47
C SER A 66 -15.81 -0.67 -4.40
N LEU A 67 -16.22 -0.14 -3.25
CA LEU A 67 -17.53 0.50 -3.08
C LEU A 67 -17.66 1.83 -3.82
N GLY A 68 -16.60 2.65 -3.87
CA GLY A 68 -16.60 3.93 -4.59
C GLY A 68 -16.56 3.79 -6.11
N LEU A 69 -15.93 2.72 -6.62
CA LEU A 69 -15.79 2.41 -8.04
C LEU A 69 -16.98 1.58 -8.58
N TYR A 70 -17.73 0.90 -7.72
CA TYR A 70 -18.95 0.18 -8.09
C TYR A 70 -20.03 1.04 -8.80
N PRO A 71 -20.39 2.26 -8.32
CA PRO A 71 -21.40 3.09 -8.98
C PRO A 71 -21.00 3.55 -10.40
N ILE A 72 -19.70 3.61 -10.71
CA ILE A 72 -19.21 3.96 -12.05
C ILE A 72 -19.65 2.93 -13.08
N GLY A 73 -19.80 1.67 -12.67
CA GLY A 73 -20.25 0.61 -13.55
C GLY A 73 -21.68 0.78 -14.05
N PHE A 74 -22.57 1.38 -13.24
CA PHE A 74 -23.94 1.69 -13.66
C PHE A 74 -24.00 2.79 -14.72
N SER A 75 -22.97 3.65 -14.80
CA SER A 75 -22.87 4.71 -15.80
C SER A 75 -22.14 4.26 -17.08
N ALA A 76 -21.31 3.22 -16.98
CA ALA A 76 -20.47 2.72 -18.08
C ALA A 76 -21.22 1.86 -19.14
N GLY A 77 -22.52 1.58 -18.93
CA GLY A 77 -23.39 0.86 -19.87
C GLY A 77 -23.41 -0.67 -19.70
N GLU A 78 -24.38 -1.34 -20.34
CA GLU A 78 -24.67 -2.79 -20.21
C GLU A 78 -23.59 -3.74 -20.77
N ASN A 79 -22.46 -3.21 -21.25
CA ASN A 79 -21.39 -4.01 -21.86
C ASN A 79 -20.64 -4.90 -20.84
N TYR A 80 -20.89 -4.73 -19.54
CA TYR A 80 -20.22 -5.47 -18.47
C TYR A 80 -21.23 -6.28 -17.67
N PRO A 81 -21.13 -7.63 -17.66
CA PRO A 81 -21.98 -8.45 -16.82
C PRO A 81 -21.78 -8.04 -15.35
N LEU A 82 -22.87 -7.75 -14.64
CA LEU A 82 -22.88 -7.27 -13.25
C LEU A 82 -22.26 -5.88 -13.00
N HIS A 83 -22.06 -5.05 -14.03
CA HIS A 83 -21.39 -3.74 -13.92
C HIS A 83 -19.95 -3.81 -13.37
N LEU A 84 -19.32 -4.98 -13.47
CA LEU A 84 -17.94 -5.21 -13.03
C LEU A 84 -16.99 -4.94 -14.22
N GLY A 85 -16.51 -3.71 -14.33
CA GLY A 85 -15.54 -3.35 -15.37
C GLY A 85 -14.09 -3.28 -14.87
N PRO A 86 -13.14 -2.99 -15.79
CA PRO A 86 -11.71 -2.91 -15.47
C PRO A 86 -11.36 -1.94 -14.33
N TRP A 87 -12.19 -0.92 -14.08
CA TRP A 87 -12.02 0.04 -12.98
C TRP A 87 -12.09 -0.62 -11.60
N MET A 88 -12.83 -1.73 -11.44
CA MET A 88 -12.90 -2.43 -10.16
C MET A 88 -11.59 -3.11 -9.75
N LEU A 89 -10.66 -3.35 -10.68
CA LEU A 89 -9.32 -3.85 -10.36
C LEU A 89 -8.59 -2.90 -9.41
N GLY A 90 -8.83 -1.58 -9.51
CA GLY A 90 -8.25 -0.60 -8.60
C GLY A 90 -8.66 -0.79 -7.13
N GLY A 91 -9.85 -1.36 -6.87
CA GLY A 91 -10.33 -1.69 -5.53
C GLY A 91 -10.01 -3.13 -5.10
N PHE A 92 -10.18 -4.10 -6.01
CA PHE A 92 -9.95 -5.51 -5.69
C PHE A 92 -8.48 -5.83 -5.39
N VAL A 93 -7.54 -5.25 -6.14
CA VAL A 93 -6.10 -5.49 -5.93
C VAL A 93 -5.68 -5.15 -4.48
N PRO A 94 -5.93 -3.93 -3.97
CA PRO A 94 -5.61 -3.61 -2.57
C PRO A 94 -6.45 -4.43 -1.58
N LEU A 95 -7.70 -4.77 -1.88
CA LEU A 95 -8.53 -5.58 -0.98
C LEU A 95 -7.92 -6.97 -0.76
N PHE A 96 -7.54 -7.66 -1.85
CA PHE A 96 -6.92 -8.99 -1.77
C PHE A 96 -5.50 -8.95 -1.20
N LEU A 97 -4.72 -7.90 -1.48
CA LEU A 97 -3.41 -7.70 -0.84
C LEU A 97 -3.55 -7.51 0.68
N GLY A 98 -4.52 -6.71 1.12
CA GLY A 98 -4.80 -6.50 2.54
C GLY A 98 -5.21 -7.78 3.25
N LEU A 99 -6.15 -8.54 2.66
CA LEU A 99 -6.54 -9.85 3.17
C LEU A 99 -5.36 -10.83 3.21
N GLY A 100 -4.50 -10.84 2.18
CA GLY A 100 -3.29 -11.66 2.15
C GLY A 100 -2.33 -11.34 3.29
N LEU A 101 -2.13 -10.06 3.59
CA LEU A 101 -1.29 -9.61 4.72
C LEU A 101 -1.86 -10.01 6.08
N ILE A 102 -3.19 -9.91 6.25
CA ILE A 102 -3.86 -10.36 7.47
C ILE A 102 -3.69 -11.87 7.65
N LEU A 103 -3.87 -12.64 6.56
CA LEU A 103 -3.72 -14.09 6.58
C LEU A 103 -2.28 -14.51 6.86
N LEU A 104 -1.30 -13.84 6.25
CA LEU A 104 0.12 -14.07 6.50
C LEU A 104 0.48 -13.81 7.97
N HIS A 105 -0.04 -12.73 8.54
CA HIS A 105 0.15 -12.44 9.96
C HIS A 105 -0.44 -13.54 10.84
N TYR A 106 -1.68 -13.98 10.56
CA TYR A 106 -2.32 -15.06 11.31
C TYR A 106 -1.53 -16.38 11.24
N LEU A 107 -0.95 -16.69 10.07
CA LEU A 107 -0.14 -17.89 9.88
C LEU A 107 1.23 -17.79 10.56
N THR A 108 1.83 -16.60 10.57
CA THR A 108 3.16 -16.34 11.14
C THR A 108 3.11 -16.15 12.66
N GLU A 109 1.98 -15.72 13.23
CA GLU A 109 1.80 -15.58 14.69
C GLU A 109 1.53 -16.92 15.38
N LYS A 110 1.19 -17.96 14.61
CA LYS A 110 0.91 -19.31 15.14
C LYS A 110 2.14 -20.22 15.24
N GLU A 111 3.27 -19.80 14.65
CA GLU A 111 4.60 -20.43 14.85
C GLU A 111 5.41 -19.70 15.94
#